data_AF-A0A1R0LFB5-F1
#
_entry.id   AF-A0A1R0LFB5-F1
#
_cell.length_a   1.000
_cell.length_b   1.000
_cell.length_c   1.000
_cell.angle_alpha   90.00
_cell.angle_beta   90.00
_cell.angle_gamma   90.00
#
_symmetry.space_group_name_H-M   'P 1'
#
loop_
_entity.id
_entity.type
_entity.pdbx_description
1 polymer ?
#
loop_
_entity_poly.entity_id
_entity_poly.type
_entity_poly.pdbx_seq_one_letter_code
_entity_poly.pdbx_strand_id
1 'polypeptide(L)'
;MTESRTGRDPESVSRFVEHFAAQLVEAGMARMPSRVFAALLASDTGALTSAELSEQLQISPAAVSGAVRYLAQVHMVSREREPGSRRERYRVHSDQWYEALTNREAIIKRWEEALREGVAGLGAGTPAGRRLAETLDFFEFIEKDVAEMMERWRTYREQKYNRP
;
A
#
# COMPACT_ATOMS: atom_id res chain seq x y z
N MET A 1 15.98 -37.95 2.51
CA MET A 1 15.04 -37.19 1.66
C MET A 1 13.66 -37.41 2.23
N THR A 2 13.11 -36.42 2.91
CA THR A 2 11.70 -36.43 3.32
C THR A 2 11.21 -34.99 3.18
N GLU A 3 10.34 -34.79 2.20
CA GLU A 3 9.77 -33.52 1.76
C GLU A 3 8.94 -32.88 2.89
N SER A 4 9.15 -31.58 3.10
CA SER A 4 8.34 -30.77 4.02
C SER A 4 6.99 -30.44 3.38
N ARG A 5 5.92 -31.10 3.85
CA ARG A 5 4.52 -30.75 3.56
C ARG A 5 4.12 -29.47 4.29
N THR A 6 4.34 -28.32 3.67
CA THR A 6 3.54 -27.10 3.93
C THR A 6 2.73 -26.78 2.69
N GLY A 7 1.92 -27.76 2.24
CA GLY A 7 1.15 -27.68 1.00
C GLY A 7 -0.15 -26.90 1.19
N ARG A 8 -0.10 -25.57 1.03
CA ARG A 8 -1.32 -24.83 0.64
C ARG A 8 -1.66 -25.21 -0.79
N ASP A 9 -2.93 -25.49 -1.06
CA ASP A 9 -3.43 -25.70 -2.40
C ASP A 9 -3.12 -24.46 -3.28
N PRO A 10 -2.35 -24.61 -4.38
CA PRO A 10 -2.03 -23.49 -5.28
C PRO A 10 -3.27 -22.79 -5.83
N GLU A 11 -4.38 -23.52 -6.01
CA GLU A 11 -5.64 -22.95 -6.48
C GLU A 11 -6.29 -22.05 -5.41
N SER A 12 -6.21 -22.45 -4.14
CA SER A 12 -6.62 -21.60 -3.01
C SER A 12 -5.80 -20.31 -2.92
N VAL A 13 -4.48 -20.37 -3.14
CA VAL A 13 -3.61 -19.18 -3.13
C VAL A 13 -3.95 -18.27 -4.31
N SER A 14 -4.12 -18.83 -5.50
CA SER A 14 -4.50 -18.08 -6.70
C SER A 14 -5.86 -17.38 -6.52
N ARG A 15 -6.87 -18.07 -5.98
CA ARG A 15 -8.19 -17.47 -5.68
C ARG A 15 -8.09 -16.33 -4.68
N PHE A 16 -7.28 -16.47 -3.63
CA PHE A 16 -7.05 -15.38 -2.68
C PHE A 16 -6.40 -14.18 -3.36
N VAL A 17 -5.35 -14.41 -4.17
CA VAL A 17 -4.63 -13.34 -4.89
C VAL A 17 -5.58 -12.55 -5.78
N GLU A 18 -6.40 -13.23 -6.58
CA GLU A 18 -7.34 -12.55 -7.47
C GLU A 18 -8.46 -11.83 -6.72
N HIS A 19 -9.01 -12.46 -5.67
CA HIS A 19 -10.06 -11.85 -4.85
C HIS A 19 -9.56 -10.58 -4.12
N PHE A 20 -8.41 -10.68 -3.46
CA PHE A 20 -7.85 -9.53 -2.75
C PHE A 20 -7.40 -8.43 -3.71
N ALA A 21 -6.84 -8.80 -4.87
CA ALA A 21 -6.52 -7.82 -5.90
C ALA A 21 -7.75 -7.06 -6.40
N ALA A 22 -8.91 -7.73 -6.54
CA ALA A 22 -10.17 -7.07 -6.91
C ALA A 22 -10.60 -6.02 -5.87
N GLN A 23 -10.50 -6.34 -4.58
CA GLN A 23 -10.81 -5.40 -3.50
C GLN A 23 -9.88 -4.19 -3.48
N LEU A 24 -8.58 -4.38 -3.76
CA LEU A 24 -7.64 -3.27 -3.90
C LEU A 24 -7.94 -2.39 -5.12
N VAL A 25 -8.44 -2.98 -6.21
CA VAL A 25 -8.89 -2.22 -7.39
C VAL A 25 -10.12 -1.38 -7.06
N GLU A 26 -11.09 -1.92 -6.32
CA GLU A 26 -12.24 -1.16 -5.82
C GLU A 26 -11.80 0.00 -4.92
N ALA A 27 -10.73 -0.17 -4.15
CA ALA A 27 -10.11 0.87 -3.35
C ALA A 27 -9.27 1.89 -4.15
N GLY A 28 -9.22 1.79 -5.48
CA GLY A 28 -8.57 2.76 -6.38
C GLY A 28 -7.15 2.40 -6.84
N MET A 29 -6.64 1.22 -6.49
CA MET A 29 -5.33 0.76 -6.96
C MET A 29 -5.41 0.22 -8.39
N ALA A 30 -4.36 0.44 -9.20
CA ALA A 30 -4.31 -0.12 -10.55
C ALA A 30 -4.24 -1.66 -10.50
N ARG A 31 -4.98 -2.33 -11.40
CA ARG A 31 -5.15 -3.79 -11.42
C ARG A 31 -3.85 -4.60 -11.31
N MET A 32 -2.81 -4.23 -12.06
CA MET A 32 -1.58 -5.03 -12.07
C MET A 32 -0.74 -4.87 -10.79
N PRO A 33 -0.50 -3.65 -10.28
CA PRO A 33 -0.02 -3.45 -8.92
C PRO A 33 -0.79 -4.23 -7.85
N SER A 34 -2.14 -4.24 -7.91
CA SER A 34 -2.96 -4.99 -6.94
C SER A 34 -2.65 -6.49 -6.96
N ARG A 35 -2.56 -7.10 -8.16
CA ARG A 35 -2.23 -8.54 -8.30
C ARG A 35 -0.83 -8.86 -7.82
N VAL A 36 0.17 -8.03 -8.17
CA VAL A 36 1.56 -8.20 -7.71
C VAL A 36 1.65 -8.08 -6.19
N PHE A 37 0.99 -7.09 -5.60
CA PHE A 37 0.97 -6.90 -4.16
C PHE A 37 0.31 -8.07 -3.42
N ALA A 38 -0.84 -8.53 -3.91
CA ALA A 38 -1.53 -9.69 -3.35
C ALA A 38 -0.70 -10.98 -3.45
N ALA A 39 0.02 -11.20 -4.56
CA ALA A 39 0.93 -12.34 -4.71
C ALA A 39 2.10 -12.30 -3.73
N LEU A 40 2.70 -11.12 -3.52
CA LEU A 40 3.77 -10.95 -2.54
C LEU A 40 3.29 -11.18 -1.10
N LEU A 41 2.10 -10.70 -0.75
CA LEU A 41 1.47 -10.95 0.56
C LEU A 41 1.15 -12.43 0.79
N ALA A 42 0.77 -13.14 -0.27
CA ALA A 42 0.46 -14.57 -0.20
C ALA A 42 1.72 -15.47 -0.20
N SER A 43 2.90 -14.92 -0.48
CA SER A 43 4.18 -15.64 -0.44
C SER A 43 4.61 -15.89 1.01
N ASP A 44 5.07 -17.12 1.30
CA ASP A 44 5.53 -17.51 2.64
C ASP A 44 6.71 -16.67 3.14
N THR A 45 7.53 -16.15 2.22
CA THR A 45 8.67 -15.29 2.57
C THR A 45 8.34 -13.80 2.53
N GLY A 46 7.13 -13.43 2.08
CA GLY A 46 6.75 -12.05 1.78
C GLY A 46 7.55 -11.40 0.65
N ALA A 47 8.33 -12.20 -0.10
CA ALA A 47 9.20 -11.73 -1.16
C ALA A 47 9.21 -12.66 -2.37
N LEU A 48 9.25 -12.09 -3.57
CA LEU A 48 9.31 -12.82 -4.84
C LEU A 48 10.22 -12.09 -5.83
N THR A 49 10.86 -12.84 -6.72
CA THR A 49 11.63 -12.32 -7.86
C THR A 49 10.70 -11.96 -9.03
N SER A 50 11.22 -11.22 -10.02
CA SER A 50 10.48 -10.95 -11.26
C SER A 50 10.03 -12.22 -11.97
N ALA A 51 10.84 -13.29 -11.93
CA ALA A 51 10.54 -14.55 -12.58
C ALA A 51 9.39 -15.28 -11.88
N GLU A 52 9.46 -15.41 -10.56
CA GLU A 52 8.39 -16.01 -9.75
C GLU A 52 7.07 -15.25 -9.88
N LEU A 53 7.10 -13.90 -9.88
CA LEU A 53 5.91 -13.09 -10.12
C LEU A 53 5.32 -13.30 -11.53
N SER A 54 6.18 -13.37 -12.55
CA SER A 54 5.74 -13.59 -13.93
C SER A 54 5.07 -14.96 -14.08
N GLU A 55 5.66 -16.00 -13.48
CA GLU A 55 5.15 -17.37 -13.47
C GLU A 55 3.85 -17.49 -12.67
N GLN A 56 3.82 -17.00 -11.43
CA GLN A 56 2.65 -17.13 -10.57
C GLN A 56 1.43 -16.37 -11.10
N LEU A 57 1.63 -15.19 -11.68
CA LEU A 57 0.53 -14.34 -12.16
C LEU A 57 0.23 -14.52 -13.66
N GLN A 58 1.04 -15.31 -14.36
CA GLN A 58 0.98 -15.52 -15.81
C GLN A 58 1.04 -14.19 -16.58
N ILE A 59 2.03 -13.35 -16.24
CA ILE A 59 2.22 -12.02 -16.82
C ILE A 59 3.64 -11.83 -17.35
N SER A 60 3.82 -10.82 -18.22
CA SER A 60 5.13 -10.53 -18.79
C SER A 60 6.07 -9.85 -17.78
N PRO A 61 7.40 -9.99 -17.94
CA PRO A 61 8.38 -9.27 -17.12
C PRO A 61 8.22 -7.74 -17.17
N ALA A 62 7.72 -7.20 -18.28
CA ALA A 62 7.43 -5.77 -18.42
C ALA A 62 6.25 -5.34 -17.54
N ALA A 63 5.19 -6.16 -17.46
CA ALA A 63 4.05 -5.91 -16.58
C ALA A 63 4.46 -5.96 -15.10
N VAL A 64 5.33 -6.92 -14.72
CA VAL A 64 5.92 -6.98 -13.38
C VAL A 64 6.72 -5.72 -13.08
N SER A 65 7.60 -5.31 -14.00
CA SER A 65 8.47 -4.13 -13.80
C SER A 65 7.66 -2.84 -13.62
N GLY A 66 6.60 -2.66 -14.40
CA GLY A 66 5.69 -1.51 -14.26
C GLY A 66 4.94 -1.52 -12.93
N ALA A 67 4.43 -2.69 -12.53
CA ALA A 67 3.69 -2.84 -11.28
C ALA A 67 4.58 -2.59 -10.04
N VAL A 68 5.77 -3.20 -10.00
CA VAL A 68 6.74 -3.00 -8.92
C VAL A 68 7.19 -1.55 -8.84
N ARG A 69 7.44 -0.89 -9.98
CA ARG A 69 7.83 0.53 -9.98
C ARG A 69 6.78 1.40 -9.30
N TYR A 70 5.51 1.19 -9.64
CA TYR A 70 4.40 1.87 -8.98
C TYR A 70 4.37 1.57 -7.47
N LEU A 71 4.43 0.28 -7.10
CA LEU A 71 4.39 -0.15 -5.69
C LEU A 71 5.54 0.43 -4.85
N ALA A 72 6.73 0.55 -5.43
CA ALA A 72 7.88 1.19 -4.80
C ALA A 72 7.66 2.70 -4.64
N GLN A 73 7.10 3.37 -5.65
CA GLN A 73 6.78 4.80 -5.59
C GLN A 73 5.76 5.12 -4.50
N VAL A 74 4.78 4.23 -4.27
CA VAL A 74 3.82 4.37 -3.17
C VAL A 74 4.27 3.69 -1.88
N HIS A 75 5.57 3.35 -1.75
CA HIS A 75 6.18 2.79 -0.54
C HIS A 75 5.53 1.49 -0.01
N MET A 76 4.92 0.68 -0.88
CA MET A 76 4.31 -0.60 -0.51
C MET A 76 5.28 -1.78 -0.64
N VAL A 77 6.32 -1.65 -1.48
CA VAL A 77 7.30 -2.70 -1.76
C VAL A 77 8.72 -2.14 -1.78
N SER A 78 9.67 -2.86 -1.18
CA SER A 78 11.11 -2.63 -1.32
C SER A 78 11.72 -3.56 -2.36
N ARG A 79 12.84 -3.12 -2.97
CA ARG A 79 13.65 -3.92 -3.89
C ARG A 79 14.95 -4.29 -3.19
N GLU A 80 15.13 -5.57 -2.94
CA GLU A 80 16.28 -6.14 -2.24
C GLU A 80 17.15 -6.92 -3.23
N ARG A 81 18.46 -6.91 -3.01
CA ARG A 81 19.36 -7.83 -3.72
C ARG A 81 19.48 -9.12 -2.92
N GLU A 82 19.33 -10.24 -3.62
CA GLU A 82 19.58 -11.54 -3.02
C GLU A 82 21.10 -11.69 -2.73
N PRO A 83 21.51 -12.00 -1.48
CA PRO A 83 22.91 -12.16 -1.14
C PRO A 83 23.60 -13.20 -2.04
N GLY A 84 24.69 -12.80 -2.71
CA GLY A 84 25.42 -13.69 -3.63
C GLY A 84 24.83 -13.84 -5.03
N SER A 85 23.74 -13.12 -5.35
CA SER A 85 23.05 -13.20 -6.65
C SER A 85 22.86 -11.80 -7.26
N ARG A 86 22.77 -11.74 -8.60
CA ARG A 86 22.39 -10.51 -9.32
C ARG A 86 20.88 -10.34 -9.40
N ARG A 87 20.11 -11.31 -8.92
CA ARG A 87 18.64 -11.28 -8.97
C ARG A 87 18.10 -10.37 -7.87
N GLU A 88 17.06 -9.65 -8.24
CA GLU A 88 16.35 -8.76 -7.33
C GLU A 88 15.12 -9.48 -6.80
N ARG A 89 14.86 -9.28 -5.51
CA ARG A 89 13.62 -9.67 -4.86
C ARG A 89 12.82 -8.44 -4.51
N TYR A 90 11.53 -8.55 -4.66
CA TYR A 90 10.57 -7.55 -4.24
C TYR A 90 9.95 -8.04 -2.96
N ARG A 91 9.95 -7.22 -1.92
CA ARG A 91 9.43 -7.56 -0.60
C ARG A 91 8.34 -6.57 -0.23
N VAL A 92 7.20 -7.07 0.25
CA VAL A 92 6.21 -6.20 0.89
C VAL A 92 6.79 -5.70 2.20
N HIS A 93 6.65 -4.41 2.48
CA HIS A 93 6.99 -3.90 3.80
C HIS A 93 6.06 -4.56 4.83
N SER A 94 6.55 -5.63 5.49
CA SER A 94 5.81 -6.55 6.37
C SER A 94 4.91 -5.84 7.37
N ASP A 95 5.31 -4.63 7.75
CA ASP A 95 4.80 -3.89 8.88
C ASP A 95 4.32 -2.47 8.53
N GLN A 96 4.48 -2.01 7.29
CA GLN A 96 4.23 -0.60 6.92
C GLN A 96 3.37 -0.42 5.67
N TRP A 97 3.00 -1.49 4.96
CA TRP A 97 2.19 -1.34 3.75
C TRP A 97 0.81 -0.71 4.02
N TYR A 98 0.24 -0.93 5.22
CA TYR A 98 -0.97 -0.25 5.65
C TYR A 98 -0.69 1.23 5.95
N GLU A 99 0.50 1.56 6.48
CA GLU A 99 0.94 2.94 6.67
C GLU A 99 1.09 3.63 5.32
N ALA A 100 1.60 2.96 4.29
CA ALA A 100 1.65 3.51 2.93
C ALA A 100 0.26 3.82 2.34
N LEU A 101 -0.75 2.98 2.61
CA LEU A 101 -2.14 3.24 2.24
C LEU A 101 -2.77 4.40 3.03
N THR A 102 -2.35 4.58 4.29
CA THR A 102 -2.79 5.67 5.18
C THR A 102 -1.87 6.88 5.17
N ASN A 103 -0.73 6.86 4.45
CA ASN A 103 0.23 7.98 4.24
C ASN A 103 -0.36 9.03 3.29
N ARG A 104 -1.67 9.21 3.42
CA ARG A 104 -2.49 10.30 2.96
C ARG A 104 -2.10 11.59 3.66
N GLU A 105 -1.34 11.58 4.76
CA GLU A 105 -0.82 12.79 5.41
C GLU A 105 -0.16 13.75 4.41
N ALA A 106 0.74 13.25 3.55
CA ALA A 106 1.38 14.10 2.53
C ALA A 106 0.43 14.62 1.45
N ILE A 107 -0.69 13.92 1.19
CA ILE A 107 -1.73 14.35 0.24
C ILE A 107 -2.68 15.35 0.91
N ILE A 108 -3.09 15.07 2.15
CA ILE A 108 -3.95 15.89 3.00
C ILE A 108 -3.29 17.25 3.22
N LYS A 109 -2.01 17.29 3.62
CA LYS A 109 -1.27 18.56 3.78
C LYS A 109 -1.24 19.39 2.50
N ARG A 110 -1.01 18.77 1.34
CA ARG A 110 -1.05 19.48 0.05
C ARG A 110 -2.44 20.01 -0.28
N TRP A 111 -3.50 19.28 0.10
CA TRP A 111 -4.86 19.74 -0.09
C TRP A 111 -5.21 20.88 0.87
N GLU A 112 -4.79 20.80 2.12
CA GLU A 112 -4.95 21.88 3.10
C GLU A 112 -4.26 23.16 2.63
N GLU A 113 -3.02 23.07 2.13
CA GLU A 113 -2.31 24.21 1.54
C GLU A 113 -3.09 24.83 0.37
N ALA A 114 -3.52 24.00 -0.59
CA ALA A 114 -4.30 24.47 -1.75
C ALA A 114 -5.66 25.09 -1.35
N LEU A 115 -6.34 24.50 -0.36
CA LEU A 115 -7.60 25.02 0.17
C LEU A 115 -7.39 26.35 0.90
N ARG A 116 -6.30 26.48 1.68
CA ARG A 116 -5.93 27.72 2.39
C ARG A 116 -5.65 28.85 1.42
N GLU A 117 -4.89 28.57 0.35
CA GLU A 117 -4.67 29.52 -0.75
C GLU A 117 -5.99 29.91 -1.43
N GLY A 118 -6.88 28.94 -1.67
CA GLY A 118 -8.20 29.16 -2.25
C GLY A 118 -9.09 30.05 -1.37
N VAL A 119 -9.10 29.85 -0.04
CA VAL A 119 -9.83 30.70 0.92
C VAL A 119 -9.30 32.14 0.89
N ALA A 120 -7.98 32.31 0.88
CA ALA A 120 -7.34 33.61 0.82
C ALA A 120 -7.64 34.34 -0.50
N GLY A 121 -7.60 33.62 -1.63
CA GLY A 121 -7.83 34.17 -2.96
C GLY A 121 -9.30 34.48 -3.28
N LEU A 122 -10.23 33.62 -2.84
CA LEU A 122 -11.67 33.80 -3.11
C LEU A 122 -12.38 34.65 -2.03
N GLY A 123 -11.69 34.96 -0.93
CA GLY A 123 -12.21 35.70 0.20
C GLY A 123 -13.15 34.86 1.07
N ALA A 124 -12.82 34.70 2.36
CA ALA A 124 -13.57 33.87 3.31
C ALA A 124 -15.05 34.27 3.50
N GLY A 125 -15.41 35.52 3.19
CA GLY A 125 -16.79 36.00 3.26
C GLY A 125 -17.68 35.59 2.07
N THR A 126 -17.09 35.10 0.97
CA THR A 126 -17.87 34.70 -0.21
C THR A 126 -18.48 33.30 -0.03
N PRO A 127 -19.59 32.97 -0.72
CA PRO A 127 -20.12 31.61 -0.70
C PRO A 127 -19.10 30.54 -1.13
N ALA A 128 -18.18 30.88 -2.03
CA ALA A 128 -17.11 29.96 -2.45
C ALA A 128 -16.02 29.82 -1.37
N GLY A 129 -15.55 30.94 -0.81
CA GLY A 129 -14.59 30.93 0.29
C GLY A 129 -15.09 30.16 1.52
N ARG A 130 -16.37 30.28 1.86
CA ARG A 130 -16.98 29.50 2.95
C ARG A 130 -16.97 28.00 2.71
N ARG A 131 -17.30 27.54 1.49
CA ARG A 131 -17.23 26.11 1.15
C ARG A 131 -15.81 25.56 1.24
N LEU A 132 -14.82 26.32 0.76
CA LEU A 132 -13.42 25.93 0.87
C LEU A 132 -12.94 25.91 2.32
N ALA A 133 -13.36 26.89 3.14
CA ALA A 133 -13.03 26.93 4.56
C ALA A 133 -13.63 25.74 5.32
N GLU A 134 -14.91 25.40 5.08
CA GLU A 134 -15.53 24.20 5.68
C GLU A 134 -14.83 22.90 5.25
N THR A 135 -14.37 22.84 4.00
CA THR A 135 -13.61 21.69 3.51
C THR A 135 -12.22 21.62 4.16
N LEU A 136 -11.56 22.76 4.33
CA LEU A 136 -10.27 22.86 5.03
C LEU A 136 -10.41 22.42 6.49
N ASP A 137 -11.42 22.92 7.20
CA ASP A 137 -11.70 22.56 8.60
C ASP A 137 -11.90 21.04 8.75
N PHE A 138 -12.58 20.40 7.79
CA PHE A 138 -12.77 18.95 7.78
C PHE A 138 -11.46 18.17 7.61
N PHE A 139 -10.57 18.61 6.71
CA PHE A 139 -9.26 17.98 6.53
C PHE A 139 -8.35 18.16 7.75
N GLU A 140 -8.30 19.37 8.33
CA GLU A 140 -7.55 19.65 9.55
C GLU A 140 -8.07 18.84 10.76
N PHE A 141 -9.39 18.58 10.80
CA PHE A 141 -10.00 17.72 11.81
C PHE A 141 -9.57 16.25 11.64
N ILE A 142 -9.64 15.73 10.41
CA ILE A 142 -9.28 14.34 10.12
C ILE A 142 -7.78 14.08 10.28
N GLU A 143 -6.91 15.04 9.96
CA GLU A 143 -5.45 14.86 10.06
C GLU A 143 -5.05 14.40 11.47
N LYS A 144 -5.59 15.07 12.50
CA LYS A 144 -5.32 14.74 13.91
C LYS A 144 -5.81 13.35 14.28
N ASP A 145 -7.05 13.03 13.90
CA ASP A 145 -7.67 11.74 14.22
C ASP A 145 -6.93 10.56 13.54
N VAL A 146 -6.48 10.75 12.30
CA VAL A 146 -5.71 9.73 11.57
C VAL A 146 -4.36 9.50 12.25
N ALA A 147 -3.63 10.56 12.60
CA ALA A 147 -2.33 10.43 13.27
C ALA A 147 -2.46 9.68 14.61
N GLU A 148 -3.44 10.05 15.44
CA GLU A 148 -3.71 9.39 16.73
C GLU A 148 -4.20 7.95 16.57
N MET A 149 -5.02 7.67 15.56
CA MET A 149 -5.46 6.31 15.22
C MET A 149 -4.27 5.42 14.83
N MET A 150 -3.36 5.93 14.01
CA MET A 150 -2.18 5.20 13.57
C MET A 150 -1.23 4.90 14.73
N GLU A 151 -1.05 5.84 15.65
CA GLU A 151 -0.23 5.62 16.85
C GLU A 151 -0.83 4.54 17.77
N ARG A 152 -2.15 4.58 18.00
CA ARG A 152 -2.87 3.53 18.74
C ARG A 152 -2.73 2.16 18.07
N TRP A 153 -2.78 2.11 16.74
CA TRP A 153 -2.58 0.87 16.00
C TRP A 153 -1.16 0.32 16.18
N ARG A 154 -0.12 1.16 16.09
CA ARG A 154 1.27 0.75 16.33
C ARG A 154 1.43 0.12 17.71
N THR A 155 0.91 0.77 18.74
CA THR A 155 0.93 0.27 20.13
C THR A 155 0.20 -1.07 20.26
N TYR A 156 -1.00 -1.20 19.68
CA TYR A 156 -1.76 -2.46 19.69
C TYR A 156 -1.00 -3.60 19.01
N ARG A 157 -0.37 -3.31 17.87
CA ARG A 157 0.36 -4.29 17.07
C ARG A 157 1.60 -4.81 17.80
N GLU A 158 2.36 -3.94 18.45
CA GLU A 158 3.49 -4.33 19.31
C GLU A 158 3.05 -5.26 20.44
N GLN A 159 1.96 -4.94 21.13
CA GLN A 159 1.45 -5.77 22.22
C GLN A 159 0.98 -7.15 21.76
N LYS A 160 0.37 -7.22 20.58
CA LYS A 160 -0.26 -8.45 20.07
C LYS A 160 0.71 -9.39 19.37
N TYR A 161 1.70 -8.85 18.64
CA TYR A 161 2.57 -9.64 17.77
C TYR A 161 4.05 -9.57 18.15
N ASN A 162 4.44 -8.70 19.08
CA ASN A 162 5.81 -8.58 19.59
C ASN A 162 5.95 -9.08 21.04
N ARG A 163 5.04 -9.97 21.47
CA ARG A 163 5.11 -10.64 22.77
C ARG A 163 6.18 -11.75 22.70
N PRO A 164 7.11 -11.86 23.67
CA PRO A 164 8.16 -12.88 23.68
C PRO A 164 7.61 -14.30 23.70
#